data_AF-A0A2T2WTJ9-F1
#
_entry.id   AF-A0A2T2WTJ9-F1
#
_cell.length_a   1.000
_cell.length_b   1.000
_cell.length_c   1.000
_cell.angle_alpha   90.00
_cell.angle_beta   90.00
_cell.angle_gamma   90.00
#
_symmetry.space_group_name_H-M   'P 1'
#
loop_
_entity.id
_entity.type
_entity.pdbx_description
1 polymer ?
#
loop_
_entity_poly.entity_id
_entity_poly.type
_entity_poly.pdbx_seq_one_letter_code
_entity_poly.pdbx_strand_id
1 'polypeptide(L)' 'MRQWRTTTTIICEVPFDHDFHRFAVYNAVNDQFLGWITPVDRADMHAIIRSLDNGADFIHNQGGDGSVHTRELSRW' A
#
# COMPACT_ATOMS: atom_id res chain seq x y z
N MET A 1 14.11 3.51 -2.79
CA MET A 1 12.84 2.78 -2.63
C MET A 1 12.73 2.37 -1.19
N ARG A 2 11.67 2.82 -0.52
CA ARG A 2 11.37 2.50 0.87
C ARG A 2 10.58 1.19 0.95
N GLN A 3 10.70 0.53 2.10
CA GLN A 3 9.94 -0.67 2.42
C GLN A 3 9.40 -0.55 3.84
N TRP A 4 8.13 -0.88 4.01
CA TRP A 4 7.46 -0.93 5.31
C TRP A 4 7.05 -2.36 5.60
N ARG A 5 7.18 -2.78 6.85
CA ARG A 5 6.81 -4.13 7.29
C ARG A 5 5.97 -4.05 8.54
N THR A 6 4.77 -4.60 8.48
CA THR A 6 3.94 -4.87 9.66
C THR A 6 4.04 -6.35 10.03
N THR A 7 3.34 -6.76 11.08
CA THR A 7 3.24 -8.18 11.48
C THR A 7 2.65 -9.06 10.38
N THR A 8 1.84 -8.48 9.48
CA THR A 8 1.00 -9.20 8.52
C THR A 8 1.30 -8.84 7.08
N THR A 9 1.92 -7.68 6.82
CA THR A 9 2.16 -7.18 5.46
C THR A 9 3.54 -6.59 5.25
N ILE A 10 3.97 -6.63 3.99
CA ILE A 10 5.17 -5.97 3.50
C ILE A 10 4.72 -5.05 2.38
N ILE A 11 5.06 -3.77 2.48
CA ILE A 11 4.72 -2.76 1.49
C ILE A 11 6.02 -2.21 0.90
N CYS A 12 6.16 -2.32 -0.42
CA CYS A 12 7.36 -1.90 -1.15
C CYS A 12 7.01 -0.75 -2.10
N GLU A 13 7.70 0.37 -1.95
CA GLU A 13 7.62 1.48 -2.89
C GLU A 13 8.33 1.10 -4.21
N VAL A 14 7.61 1.18 -5.32
CA VAL A 14 8.12 0.96 -6.67
C VAL A 14 7.93 2.19 -7.55
N PRO A 15 8.88 2.52 -8.45
CA PRO A 15 8.67 3.54 -9.45
C PRO A 15 7.51 3.14 -10.37
N PHE A 16 6.65 4.10 -10.73
CA PHE A 16 5.59 3.84 -11.69
C PHE A 16 5.64 4.77 -12.89
N ASP A 17 5.45 6.09 -12.70
CA ASP A 17 5.42 7.04 -13.80
C ASP A 17 5.96 8.41 -13.37
N HIS A 18 7.00 8.89 -14.05
CA HIS A 18 7.70 10.14 -13.70
C HIS A 18 8.03 10.25 -12.19
N ASP A 19 7.39 11.19 -11.49
CA ASP A 19 7.56 11.45 -10.05
C ASP A 19 6.59 10.62 -9.17
N PHE A 20 5.76 9.77 -9.77
CA PHE A 20 4.79 8.94 -9.08
C PHE A 20 5.32 7.55 -8.78
N HIS A 21 5.11 7.13 -7.53
CA HIS A 21 5.43 5.80 -7.07
C HIS A 21 4.14 5.01 -6.82
N ARG A 22 4.22 3.69 -6.98
CA ARG A 22 3.20 2.74 -6.54
C ARG A 22 3.72 1.94 -5.36
N PHE A 23 2.83 1.28 -4.64
CA PHE A 23 3.20 0.46 -3.51
C PHE A 23 2.72 -0.98 -3.74
N ALA A 24 3.68 -1.90 -3.87
CA ALA A 24 3.40 -3.32 -3.91
C ALA A 24 3.08 -3.80 -2.50
N VAL A 25 1.98 -4.51 -2.31
CA VAL A 25 1.60 -5.09 -1.02
C VAL A 25 1.77 -6.60 -1.09
N TYR A 26 2.51 -7.16 -0.14
CA TYR A 26 2.72 -8.58 0.05
C TYR A 26 2.28 -8.99 1.45
N ASN A 27 1.90 -10.26 1.61
CA ASN A 27 1.67 -10.87 2.90
C ASN A 27 3.04 -11.18 3.56
N ALA A 28 3.24 -10.78 4.81
CA ALA A 28 4.52 -10.94 5.51
C ALA A 28 4.82 -12.38 5.97
N VAL A 29 3.83 -13.27 5.94
CA VAL A 29 3.93 -14.66 6.42
C VAL A 29 4.33 -15.61 5.30
N ASN A 30 3.75 -15.44 4.11
CA ASN A 30 3.96 -16.34 2.97
C ASN A 30 4.53 -15.63 1.73
N ASP A 31 4.94 -14.36 1.86
CA ASP A 31 5.47 -13.50 0.79
C ASP A 31 4.57 -13.42 -0.46
N GLN A 32 3.28 -13.73 -0.30
CA GLN A 32 2.31 -13.70 -1.39
C GLN A 32 1.99 -12.26 -1.78
N PHE A 33 2.04 -11.95 -3.07
CA PHE A 33 1.58 -10.67 -3.59
C PHE A 33 0.06 -10.52 -3.40
N LEU A 34 -0.36 -9.39 -2.82
CA LEU A 34 -1.75 -9.10 -2.47
C LEU A 34 -2.36 -8.03 -3.38
N GLY A 35 -1.56 -7.09 -3.87
CA GLY A 35 -2.05 -6.03 -4.76
C GLY A 35 -1.16 -4.80 -4.83
N TRP A 36 -1.66 -3.79 -5.54
CA TRP A 36 -1.00 -2.50 -5.73
C TRP A 36 -1.82 -1.39 -5.07
N ILE A 37 -1.16 -0.49 -4.37
CA ILE A 37 -1.70 0.82 -4.01
C ILE A 37 -1.13 1.81 -5.02
N THR A 38 -2.00 2.45 -5.80
CA THR A 38 -1.60 3.48 -6.76
C THR A 38 -2.16 4.81 -6.29
N PRO A 39 -1.31 5.75 -5.85
CA PRO A 39 -1.79 7.06 -5.46
C PRO A 39 -2.40 7.80 -6.66
N VAL A 40 -3.47 8.54 -6.40
CA VAL A 40 -4.17 9.31 -7.44
C VAL A 40 -3.40 10.59 -7.78
N ASP A 41 -2.79 11.22 -6.77
CA ASP A 41 -2.00 12.43 -6.89
C ASP A 41 -0.81 12.45 -5.89
N ARG A 42 0.02 13.50 -5.95
CA ARG A 42 1.20 13.61 -5.08
C ARG A 42 0.83 13.75 -3.61
N ALA A 43 -0.28 14.41 -3.30
CA ALA A 43 -0.71 14.61 -1.91
C ALA A 43 -1.15 13.27 -1.30
N ASP A 44 -1.88 12.46 -2.06
CA ASP A 44 -2.27 11.09 -1.71
C ASP A 44 -1.04 10.20 -1.49
N MET A 45 -0.05 10.26 -2.39
CA MET A 45 1.22 9.55 -2.24
C MET A 45 1.93 9.92 -0.92
N HIS A 46 2.03 11.21 -0.60
CA HIS A 46 2.65 11.66 0.65
C HIS A 46 1.84 11.24 1.89
N ALA A 47 0.51 11.21 1.81
CA ALA A 47 -0.37 10.76 2.88
C ALA A 47 -0.20 9.25 3.15
N ILE A 48 -0.12 8.44 2.09
CA ILE A 48 0.17 7.00 2.19
C ILE A 48 1.53 6.79 2.84
N ILE A 49 2.59 7.44 2.34
CA ILE A 49 3.95 7.32 2.89
C ILE A 49 3.97 7.71 4.38
N ARG A 50 3.35 8.83 4.76
CA ARG A 50 3.29 9.27 6.15
C ARG A 50 2.54 8.28 7.04
N SER A 51 1.47 7.69 6.54
CA SER A 51 0.69 6.69 7.29
C SER A 51 1.50 5.40 7.48
N LEU A 52 2.22 4.96 6.45
CA LEU A 52 3.12 3.82 6.51
C LEU A 52 4.30 4.07 7.48
N ASP A 53 4.89 5.26 7.44
CA ASP A 53 5.95 5.69 8.38
C ASP A 53 5.44 5.70 9.84
N ASN A 54 4.14 5.93 10.05
CA ASN A 54 3.49 5.84 11.37
C ASN A 54 3.05 4.40 11.75
N GLY A 55 3.32 3.41 10.91
CA GLY A 55 2.98 2.00 11.17
C GLY A 55 1.54 1.60 10.83
N ALA A 56 0.86 2.33 9.94
CA ALA A 56 -0.49 1.96 9.51
C ALA A 56 -0.50 0.61 8.77
N ASP A 57 -1.46 -0.24 9.13
CA ASP A 57 -1.72 -1.51 8.46
C ASP A 57 -2.92 -1.38 7.51
N PHE A 58 -2.63 -1.26 6.22
CA PHE A 58 -3.64 -1.05 5.18
C PHE A 58 -4.47 -2.30 4.85
N ILE A 59 -4.10 -3.47 5.37
CA ILE A 59 -4.85 -4.72 5.16
C ILE A 59 -5.84 -4.97 6.28
N HIS A 60 -5.48 -4.65 7.53
CA HIS A 60 -6.40 -4.83 8.66
C HIS A 60 -7.42 -3.71 8.83
N ASN A 61 -7.27 -2.57 8.13
CA ASN A 61 -8.21 -1.46 8.22
C ASN A 61 -9.45 -1.58 7.30
N GLN A 62 -9.73 -2.76 6.72
CA GLN A 62 -11.02 -3.04 6.05
C GLN A 62 -12.17 -3.30 7.04
N GLY A 63 -12.32 -2.39 8.00
CA GLY A 63 -13.47 -2.33 8.92
C GLY A 63 -14.25 -1.01 8.85
N GLY A 64 -13.90 -0.09 7.95
CA GLY A 64 -14.59 1.18 7.84
C GLY A 64 -14.37 1.87 6.50
N ASP A 65 -15.48 2.32 5.92
CA ASP A 65 -15.62 3.35 4.88
C ASP A 65 -15.28 3.03 3.42
N GLY A 66 -14.33 2.15 3.07
CA GLY A 66 -14.19 1.78 1.65
C GLY A 66 -13.70 2.90 0.73
N SER A 67 -12.89 3.84 1.23
CA SER A 67 -12.09 4.76 0.41
C SER A 67 -10.64 4.30 0.27
N VAL A 68 -10.41 3.03 -0.09
CA VAL A 68 -9.11 2.61 -0.64
C VAL A 68 -9.18 2.88 -2.13
N HIS A 69 -8.77 4.07 -2.54
CA HIS A 69 -8.64 4.48 -3.94
C HIS A 69 -7.51 3.69 -4.63
N THR A 70 -7.66 2.38 -4.77
CA THR A 70 -7.13 1.65 -5.91
C THR A 70 -7.85 0.30 -6.04
N ARG A 71 -8.81 0.25 -6.96
CA ARG A 71 -9.28 -1.02 -7.54
C ARG A 71 -8.08 -1.72 -8.19
N GLU A 72 -7.53 -2.72 -7.51
CA GLU A 72 -7.54 -4.11 -7.99
C GLU A 72 -7.10 -5.02 -6.82
N LEU A 73 -8.02 -5.24 -5.88
CA LEU A 73 -7.98 -6.43 -5.03
C LEU A 73 -8.39 -7.60 -5.95
N SER A 74 -7.42 -8.15 -6.67
CA SER A 74 -7.65 -9.34 -7.50
C SER A 74 -7.97 -10.51 -6.58
N ARG A 75 -9.27 -10.70 -6.34
CA ARG A 75 -9.91 -11.89 -5.76
C ARG A 75 -9.35 -12.31 -4.39
N TRP A 76 -9.97 -11.79 -3.34
CA TRP A 76 -10.23 -12.63 -2.16
C TRP A 76 -11.54 -13.37 -2.39
#